data_AF-S9WAF7-F1
#
_entry.id   AF-S9WAF7-F1
#
_cell.length_a   1.000
_cell.length_b   1.000
_cell.length_c   1.000
_cell.angle_alpha   90.00
_cell.angle_beta   90.00
_cell.angle_gamma   90.00
#
_symmetry.space_group_name_H-M   'P 1'
#
loop_
_entity.id
_entity.type
_entity.pdbx_description
1 polymer ?
#
loop_
_entity_poly.entity_id
_entity_poly.type
_entity_poly.pdbx_seq_one_letter_code
_entity_poly.pdbx_strand_id
1 'polypeptide(L)'
;MMGSDCQKYFVLKKQRGLITDGFFARVRHPNYLGEMMLYGAFAYVSNDTGSWAILGLIWSGVFLPYMLRKEARMSRHAGWAAYRARTGMLIPCFTAKQ
;
A
#
# COMPACT_ATOMS: atom_id res chain seq x y z
N MET A 1 -7.04 -4.26 -1.26
CA MET A 1 -7.37 -4.34 0.17
C MET A 1 -7.47 -5.79 0.64
N MET A 2 -8.65 -6.44 0.58
CA MET A 2 -8.84 -7.76 1.21
C MET A 2 -7.83 -8.83 0.81
N GLY A 3 -7.55 -9.01 -0.49
CA GLY A 3 -6.58 -10.02 -0.95
C GLY A 3 -5.16 -9.79 -0.41
N SER A 4 -4.67 -8.55 -0.41
CA SER A 4 -3.34 -8.22 0.12
C SER A 4 -3.26 -8.38 1.64
N ASP A 5 -4.35 -8.10 2.35
CA ASP A 5 -4.40 -8.26 3.81
C ASP A 5 -4.45 -9.75 4.19
N CYS A 6 -5.20 -10.57 3.44
CA CYS A 6 -5.18 -12.01 3.58
C CYS A 6 -3.78 -12.58 3.34
N GLN A 7 -3.12 -12.26 2.22
CA GLN A 7 -1.74 -12.70 1.95
C GLN A 7 -0.82 -12.31 3.11
N LYS A 8 -0.84 -11.03 3.52
CA LYS A 8 -0.01 -10.53 4.62
C LYS A 8 -0.26 -11.29 5.92
N TYR A 9 -1.52 -11.51 6.28
CA TYR A 9 -1.87 -12.20 7.52
C TYR A 9 -1.36 -13.64 7.52
N PHE A 10 -1.68 -14.43 6.49
CA PHE A 10 -1.32 -15.84 6.45
C PHE A 10 0.18 -16.06 6.28
N VAL A 11 0.87 -15.23 5.48
CA VAL A 11 2.33 -15.31 5.33
C VAL A 11 3.02 -14.98 6.66
N LEU A 12 2.67 -13.87 7.32
CA LEU A 12 3.30 -13.49 8.59
C LEU A 12 2.95 -14.43 9.75
N LYS A 13 1.80 -15.10 9.69
CA LYS A 13 1.44 -16.17 10.63
C LYS A 13 2.35 -17.39 10.48
N LYS A 14 2.75 -17.73 9.25
CA LYS A 14 3.65 -18.85 8.95
C LYS A 14 5.12 -18.50 9.19
N GLN A 15 5.56 -17.34 8.71
CA GLN A 15 6.94 -16.88 8.81
C GLN A 15 7.01 -15.35 8.84
N ARG A 16 7.67 -14.79 9.85
CA ARG A 16 7.91 -13.35 9.93
C ARG A 16 9.03 -12.95 8.98
N GLY A 17 8.81 -11.88 8.22
CA GLY A 17 9.81 -11.35 7.29
C GLY A 17 9.24 -10.29 6.35
N LEU A 18 10.08 -9.85 5.42
CA LEU A 18 9.68 -8.93 4.36
C LEU A 18 8.97 -9.71 3.25
N ILE A 19 7.72 -9.37 2.98
CA ILE A 19 6.94 -9.94 1.89
C ILE A 19 7.24 -9.16 0.61
N THR A 20 7.64 -9.85 -0.46
CA THR A 20 8.09 -9.21 -1.72
C THR A 20 7.47 -9.83 -2.98
N ASP A 21 6.45 -10.67 -2.81
CA ASP A 21 5.77 -11.44 -3.85
C ASP A 21 4.24 -11.21 -3.83
N GLY A 22 3.52 -11.81 -4.77
CA GLY A 22 2.07 -11.68 -4.88
C GLY A 22 1.61 -10.22 -5.02
N PHE A 23 0.66 -9.81 -4.18
CA PHE A 23 0.16 -8.42 -4.16
C PHE A 23 1.25 -7.38 -3.84
N PHE A 24 2.32 -7.79 -3.17
CA PHE A 24 3.43 -6.92 -2.79
C PHE A 24 4.54 -6.88 -3.85
N ALA A 25 4.44 -7.63 -4.94
CA ALA A 25 5.52 -7.77 -5.91
C ALA A 25 5.91 -6.46 -6.62
N ARG A 26 4.96 -5.54 -6.81
CA ARG A 26 5.16 -4.28 -7.57
C ARG A 26 4.80 -3.02 -6.80
N VAL A 27 4.10 -3.16 -5.68
CA VAL A 27 3.61 -2.06 -4.84
C VAL A 27 3.77 -2.43 -3.36
N ARG A 28 4.26 -1.50 -2.54
CA ARG A 28 4.55 -1.78 -1.12
C ARG A 28 3.33 -1.64 -0.20
N HIS A 29 2.34 -0.87 -0.64
CA HIS A 29 1.12 -0.58 0.10
C HIS A 29 -0.16 -0.92 -0.69
N PRO A 30 -0.33 -2.18 -1.19
CA PRO A 30 -1.50 -2.58 -1.98
C PRO A 30 -2.83 -2.48 -1.23
N ASN A 31 -2.81 -2.58 0.10
CA ASN A 31 -3.99 -2.40 0.94
C ASN A 31 -4.48 -0.95 0.84
N TYR A 32 -3.58 0.02 1.06
CA TYR A 32 -3.86 1.46 0.94
C TYR A 32 -4.28 1.84 -0.47
N LEU A 33 -3.58 1.34 -1.50
CA LEU A 33 -3.98 1.57 -2.89
C LEU A 33 -5.43 1.12 -3.14
N GLY A 34 -5.77 -0.10 -2.71
CA GLY A 34 -7.12 -0.62 -2.87
C GLY A 34 -8.18 0.16 -2.08
N GLU A 35 -7.88 0.57 -0.85
CA GLU A 35 -8.77 1.43 -0.04
C GLU A 35 -8.98 2.79 -0.70
N MET A 36 -7.91 3.43 -1.19
CA MET A 36 -8.00 4.71 -1.87
C MET A 36 -8.79 4.61 -3.18
N MET A 37 -8.63 3.52 -3.94
CA MET A 37 -9.42 3.27 -5.14
C MET A 37 -10.92 3.07 -4.81
N LEU A 38 -11.22 2.30 -3.76
CA LEU A 38 -12.60 2.03 -3.34
C LEU A 38 -13.30 3.31 -2.87
N TYR A 39 -12.68 4.05 -1.94
CA TYR A 39 -13.26 5.29 -1.44
C TYR A 39 -13.28 6.39 -2.50
N GLY A 40 -12.26 6.44 -3.36
CA GLY A 40 -12.25 7.33 -4.53
C GLY A 40 -13.42 7.05 -5.48
N ALA A 41 -13.78 5.78 -5.70
CA ALA A 41 -14.97 5.44 -6.47
C ALA A 41 -16.26 5.92 -5.81
N PHE A 42 -16.38 5.83 -4.48
CA PHE A 42 -17.55 6.37 -3.76
C PHE A 42 -17.62 7.90 -3.84
N ALA A 43 -16.51 8.62 -3.68
CA ALA A 43 -16.49 10.08 -3.84
C ALA A 43 -16.78 10.51 -5.28
N TYR A 44 -16.39 9.70 -6.26
CA TYR A 44 -16.75 9.94 -7.66
C TYR A 44 -18.25 9.75 -7.90
N VAL A 45 -18.82 8.64 -7.43
CA VAL A 45 -20.25 8.32 -7.61
C VAL A 45 -21.16 9.26 -6.82
N SER A 46 -20.74 9.72 -5.63
CA SER A 46 -21.50 10.69 -4.85
C SER A 46 -21.56 12.07 -5.50
N ASN A 47 -20.65 12.37 -6.44
CA ASN A 47 -20.49 13.66 -7.11
C ASN A 47 -20.48 14.85 -6.12
N ASP A 48 -19.91 14.64 -4.94
CA ASP A 48 -19.86 15.62 -3.87
C ASP A 48 -18.41 16.05 -3.60
N THR A 49 -18.15 17.34 -3.71
CA THR A 49 -16.82 17.93 -3.45
C THR A 49 -16.40 17.75 -1.98
N GLY A 50 -17.37 17.72 -1.04
CA GLY A 50 -17.10 17.48 0.38
C GLY A 50 -16.46 16.11 0.62
N SER A 51 -16.92 15.09 -0.09
CA SER A 51 -16.39 13.73 -0.06
C SER A 51 -14.91 13.72 -0.47
N TRP A 52 -14.54 14.42 -1.54
CA TRP A 52 -13.14 14.55 -1.96
C TRP A 52 -12.28 15.29 -0.93
N ALA A 53 -12.81 16.34 -0.30
CA ALA A 53 -12.10 17.07 0.75
C ALA A 53 -11.79 16.17 1.96
N ILE A 54 -12.78 15.39 2.41
CA ILE A 54 -12.62 14.42 3.51
C ILE A 54 -11.60 13.35 3.14
N LEU A 55 -11.66 12.79 1.93
CA LEU A 55 -10.67 11.81 1.47
C LEU A 55 -9.26 12.42 1.43
N GLY A 56 -9.11 13.66 0.94
CA GLY A 56 -7.84 14.37 0.94
C GLY A 56 -7.24 14.51 2.35
N LEU A 57 -8.08 14.85 3.34
CA LEU A 57 -7.69 14.93 4.75
C LEU A 57 -7.28 13.57 5.32
N ILE A 58 -8.03 12.51 5.05
CA ILE A 58 -7.71 11.16 5.56
C ILE A 58 -6.45 10.61 4.87
N TRP A 59 -6.31 10.79 3.56
CA TRP A 59 -5.15 10.28 2.82
C TRP A 59 -3.86 10.98 3.25
N SER A 60 -3.90 12.30 3.48
CA SER A 60 -2.74 13.07 3.92
C SER A 60 -2.46 12.93 5.43
N GLY A 61 -3.49 13.05 6.27
CA GLY A 61 -3.35 13.06 7.74
C GLY A 61 -3.27 11.68 8.39
N VAL A 62 -3.77 10.65 7.73
CA VAL A 62 -3.81 9.27 8.27
C VAL A 62 -2.99 8.33 7.40
N PHE A 63 -3.34 8.17 6.12
CA PHE A 63 -2.73 7.11 5.31
C PHE A 63 -1.24 7.35 5.09
N LEU A 64 -0.87 8.55 4.64
CA LEU A 64 0.52 8.91 4.38
C LEU A 64 1.44 8.69 5.60
N PRO A 65 1.15 9.22 6.81
CA PRO A 65 2.02 9.00 7.96
C PRO A 65 2.08 7.53 8.38
N TYR A 66 0.99 6.76 8.28
CA TYR A 66 1.03 5.32 8.56
C TYR A 66 1.84 4.55 7.52
N MET A 67 1.78 4.92 6.24
CA MET A 67 2.62 4.34 5.18
C MET A 67 4.10 4.63 5.45
N LEU A 68 4.47 5.87 5.76
CA LEU A 68 5.85 6.24 6.07
C LEU A 68 6.39 5.52 7.31
N ARG A 69 5.59 5.42 8.38
CA ARG A 69 5.94 4.61 9.58
C ARG A 69 6.10 3.14 9.26
N LYS A 70 5.33 2.61 8.30
CA LYS A 70 5.46 1.22 7.84
C LYS A 70 6.72 1.05 6.98
N GLU A 71 7.06 2.00 6.10
CA GLU A 71 8.35 1.99 5.36
C GLU A 71 9.54 1.99 6.31
N ALA A 72 9.56 2.87 7.32
CA ALA A 72 10.63 2.93 8.31
C ALA A 72 10.79 1.63 9.11
N ARG A 73 9.70 0.88 9.32
CA ARG A 73 9.77 -0.45 9.96
C ARG A 73 10.29 -1.51 9.00
N MET A 74 9.84 -1.49 7.74
CA MET A 74 10.24 -2.43 6.69
C MET A 74 11.70 -2.25 6.27
N SER A 75 12.24 -1.02 6.38
CA SER A 75 13.61 -0.70 5.98
C SER A 75 14.69 -1.42 6.79
N ARG A 76 14.33 -1.98 7.94
CA ARG A 76 15.22 -2.73 8.82
C ARG A 76 15.41 -4.20 8.40
N HIS A 77 14.63 -4.69 7.43
CA HIS A 77 14.73 -6.07 6.95
C HIS A 77 15.78 -6.21 5.85
N ALA A 78 16.49 -7.35 5.85
CA ALA A 78 17.34 -7.75 4.74
C ALA A 78 16.53 -7.81 3.43
N GLY A 79 17.12 -7.34 2.33
CA GLY A 79 16.47 -7.28 1.02
C GLY A 79 15.59 -6.04 0.78
N TRP A 80 15.40 -5.15 1.78
CA TRP A 80 14.61 -3.93 1.60
C TRP A 80 15.10 -3.04 0.46
N ALA A 81 16.41 -2.81 0.34
CA ALA A 81 16.96 -1.94 -0.69
C ALA A 81 16.62 -2.42 -2.11
N ALA A 82 16.83 -3.72 -2.37
CA ALA A 82 16.48 -4.35 -3.65
C ALA A 82 14.96 -4.32 -3.90
N TYR A 83 14.17 -4.60 -2.87
CA TYR A 83 12.70 -4.55 -2.95
C TYR A 83 12.18 -3.13 -3.25
N ARG A 84 12.71 -2.11 -2.56
CA ARG A 84 12.33 -0.71 -2.76
C ARG A 84 12.70 -0.20 -4.15
N ALA A 85 13.84 -0.64 -4.70
CA ALA A 85 14.29 -0.25 -6.04
C ALA A 85 13.34 -0.75 -7.15
N ARG A 86 12.67 -1.89 -6.94
CA ARG A 86 11.78 -2.51 -7.95
C ARG A 86 10.29 -2.29 -7.73
N THR A 87 9.89 -1.58 -6.67
CA THR A 87 8.48 -1.37 -6.32
C THR A 87 8.15 0.10 -6.17
N GLY A 88 6.88 0.46 -6.40
CA GLY A 88 6.38 1.78 -6.02
C GLY A 88 5.79 1.76 -4.62
N MET A 89 5.72 2.93 -3.98
CA MET A 89 5.13 3.05 -2.64
C MET A 89 3.62 2.81 -2.70
N LEU A 90 2.91 3.60 -3.50
CA LEU A 90 1.45 3.53 -3.67
C LEU A 90 1.03 3.09 -5.09
N ILE A 91 1.73 3.57 -6.12
CA ILE A 91 1.45 3.21 -7.52
C ILE A 91 2.34 2.03 -7.91
N PRO A 92 1.82 0.97 -8.56
CA PRO A 92 2.64 -0.17 -8.98
C PRO A 92 3.77 0.22 -9.94
N CYS A 93 4.96 -0.33 -9.71
CA CYS A 93 6.07 -0.18 -10.65
C CYS A 93 5.94 -1.20 -11.80
N PHE A 94 5.78 -0.70 -13.03
CA PHE A 94 5.70 -1.53 -14.22
C PHE A 94 7.05 -1.75 -14.90
N THR A 95 8.00 -0.84 -14.68
CA THR A 95 9.30 -0.78 -15.37
C THR A 95 10.38 -1.64 -14.73
N ALA A 96 10.18 -2.12 -13.51
CA ALA A 96 11.19 -2.92 -12.84
C ALA A 96 11.32 -4.31 -13.49
N LYS A 97 12.53 -4.64 -13.97
CA LYS A 97 12.88 -5.99 -14.42
C LYS A 97 12.84 -6.95 -13.23
N GLN A 98 12.19 -8.11 -13.41
CA GLN A 98 12.04 -9.15 -12.40
C GLN A 98 13.36 -9.86 -12.10
#